data_AF-A0A727J7Y1-F1
#
_entry.id   AF-A0A727J7Y1-F1
#
_cell.length_a   1.000
_cell.length_b   1.000
_cell.length_c   1.000
_cell.angle_alpha   90.00
_cell.angle_beta   90.00
_cell.angle_gamma   90.00
#
_symmetry.space_group_name_H-M   'P 1'
#
loop_
_entity.id
_entity.type
_entity.pdbx_description
1 polymer ?
#
loop_
_entity_poly.entity_id
_entity_poly.type
_entity_poly.pdbx_seq_one_letter_code
_entity_poly.pdbx_strand_id
1 'polypeptide(L)'
;MYSRADRLLRQFSLKLNADSIVFDENRLCSFIIDNRYRILLTSTNSEYIMIYGFCGRPPDNNNLAFEFLNANLWFAENNGPHLCYDNNSQSLL
;
A
#
# COMPACT_ATOMS: atom_id res chain seq x y z
N MET A 1 9.37 -2.60 23.94
CA MET A 1 8.69 -3.89 23.66
C MET A 1 8.07 -3.76 22.27
N TYR A 2 8.45 -4.60 21.30
CA TYR A 2 7.99 -4.46 19.91
C TYR A 2 6.58 -5.00 19.74
N SER A 3 5.72 -4.30 18.98
CA SER A 3 4.39 -4.80 18.64
C SER A 3 4.47 -6.03 17.72
N ARG A 4 3.35 -6.74 17.55
CA ARG A 4 3.26 -7.85 16.59
C ARG A 4 3.61 -7.39 15.16
N ALA A 5 3.16 -6.20 14.77
CA ALA A 5 3.44 -5.62 13.47
C ALA A 5 4.94 -5.30 13.29
N ASP A 6 5.59 -4.73 14.31
CA ASP A 6 7.02 -4.41 14.24
C ASP A 6 7.88 -5.68 14.10
N ARG A 7 7.53 -6.75 14.82
CA ARG A 7 8.24 -8.03 14.72
C ARG A 7 8.09 -8.65 13.33
N LEU A 8 6.89 -8.60 12.74
CA LEU A 8 6.65 -9.08 11.38
C LEU A 8 7.43 -8.26 10.35
N LEU A 9 7.40 -6.93 10.48
CA LEU A 9 8.12 -6.05 9.56
C LEU A 9 9.64 -6.24 9.66
N ARG A 10 10.17 -6.48 10.87
CA ARG A 10 11.59 -6.82 11.07
C ARG A 10 11.98 -8.12 10.37
N GLN A 11 11.14 -9.15 10.45
CA GLN A 11 11.39 -10.40 9.72
C GLN A 11 11.34 -10.19 8.20
N PHE A 12 10.41 -9.38 7.70
CA PHE A 12 10.32 -9.02 6.29
C PHE A 12 11.55 -8.22 5.80
N SER A 13 12.00 -7.24 6.59
CA SER A 13 13.22 -6.47 6.39
C SER A 13 14.46 -7.38 6.25
N LEU A 14 14.63 -8.35 7.16
CA LEU A 14 15.73 -9.32 7.11
C LEU A 14 15.62 -10.22 5.87
N LYS A 15 14.40 -10.65 5.50
CA LYS A 15 14.17 -11.49 4.31
C LYS A 15 14.55 -10.76 3.02
N LEU A 16 14.30 -9.46 2.94
CA LEU A 16 14.67 -8.61 1.80
C LEU A 16 16.12 -8.11 1.87
N ASN A 17 16.86 -8.44 2.93
CA ASN A 17 18.21 -7.93 3.20
C ASN A 17 18.26 -6.38 3.18
N ALA A 18 17.24 -5.74 3.74
CA ALA A 18 17.06 -4.29 3.77
C ALA A 18 16.71 -3.82 5.19
N ASP A 19 17.70 -3.35 5.94
CA ASP A 19 17.53 -2.88 7.33
C ASP A 19 16.71 -1.60 7.48
N SER A 20 16.44 -0.90 6.38
CA SER A 20 15.67 0.37 6.36
C SER A 20 14.16 0.18 6.41
N ILE A 21 13.65 -1.05 6.32
CA ILE A 21 12.20 -1.33 6.33
C ILE A 21 11.71 -1.41 7.78
N VAL A 22 11.30 -0.25 8.30
CA VAL A 22 10.74 -0.09 9.65
C VAL A 22 9.61 0.96 9.63
N PHE A 23 8.66 0.85 10.55
CA PHE A 23 7.65 1.89 10.75
C PHE A 23 8.27 3.16 11.36
N ASP A 24 7.86 4.32 10.88
CA ASP A 24 8.20 5.62 11.45
C ASP A 24 7.31 5.96 12.66
N GLU A 25 7.47 7.19 13.17
CA GLU A 25 6.70 7.73 14.30
C GLU A 25 5.18 7.75 14.04
N ASN A 26 4.76 7.87 12.78
CA ASN A 26 3.36 7.88 12.36
C ASN A 26 2.82 6.48 12.00
N ARG A 27 3.59 5.42 12.28
CA ARG A 27 3.25 4.02 11.94
C ARG A 27 3.15 3.78 10.43
N LEU A 28 3.94 4.52 9.64
CA LEU A 28 4.05 4.39 8.19
C LEU A 28 5.40 3.78 7.81
N CYS A 29 5.43 2.91 6.81
CA CYS A 29 6.66 2.36 6.26
C CYS A 29 6.56 2.30 4.74
N SER A 30 7.36 3.10 4.04
CA SER A 30 7.41 3.12 2.58
C SER A 30 8.68 2.48 2.05
N PHE A 31 8.56 1.67 0.99
CA PHE A 31 9.70 1.08 0.28
C PHE A 31 9.34 0.85 -1.20
N ILE A 32 10.35 0.48 -2.00
CA ILE A 32 10.18 0.21 -3.43
C ILE A 32 10.62 -1.23 -3.71
N ILE A 33 9.77 -2.00 -4.38
CA ILE A 33 10.08 -3.34 -4.87
C ILE A 33 10.51 -3.25 -6.34
N ASP A 34 11.57 -3.97 -6.69
CA ASP A 34 12.15 -4.07 -8.04
C ASP A 34 12.40 -2.71 -8.71
N ASN A 35 12.72 -1.69 -7.91
CA ASN A 35 12.91 -0.31 -8.34
C ASN A 35 11.72 0.27 -9.16
N ARG A 36 10.51 -0.28 -8.99
CA ARG A 36 9.32 0.09 -9.77
C ARG A 36 8.06 0.28 -8.92
N TYR A 37 7.79 -0.65 -8.02
CA TYR A 37 6.51 -0.69 -7.29
C TYR A 37 6.67 -0.02 -5.93
N ARG A 38 6.03 1.14 -5.77
CA ARG A 38 6.06 1.88 -4.50
C ARG A 38 4.98 1.35 -3.57
N ILE A 39 5.42 0.81 -2.44
CA ILE A 39 4.55 0.21 -1.42
C ILE A 39 4.59 1.05 -0.14
N LEU A 40 3.43 1.20 0.50
CA LEU A 40 3.29 1.80 1.82
C LEU A 40 2.55 0.82 2.74
N LEU A 41 3.16 0.50 3.87
CA LEU A 41 2.52 -0.24 4.95
C LEU A 41 2.11 0.72 6.06
N THR A 42 0.92 0.52 6.62
CA THR A 42 0.47 1.29 7.79
C THR A 42 -0.07 0.40 8.90
N SER A 43 0.30 0.68 10.14
CA SER A 43 -0.12 -0.10 11.32
C SER A 43 -0.68 0.81 12.40
N THR A 44 -1.81 1.45 12.10
CA THR A 44 -2.57 2.30 13.02
C THR A 44 -3.48 1.50 13.96
N ASN A 45 -3.82 0.26 13.58
CA ASN A 45 -4.56 -0.70 14.38
C ASN A 45 -3.63 -1.86 14.81
N SER A 46 -3.90 -2.46 15.98
CA SER A 46 -3.19 -3.64 16.48
C SER A 46 -3.60 -4.95 15.79
N GLU A 47 -4.76 -4.96 15.13
CA GLU A 47 -5.35 -6.13 14.50
C GLU A 47 -4.83 -6.35 13.08
N TYR A 48 -4.61 -5.29 12.31
CA TYR A 48 -4.23 -5.36 10.90
C TYR A 48 -3.15 -4.35 10.50
N ILE A 49 -2.52 -4.62 9.35
CA ILE A 49 -1.63 -3.71 8.64
C ILE A 49 -2.27 -3.46 7.27
N MET A 50 -2.42 -2.20 6.88
CA MET A 50 -2.85 -1.86 5.53
C MET A 50 -1.65 -1.88 4.58
N ILE A 51 -1.87 -2.38 3.37
CA ILE A 51 -0.88 -2.44 2.30
C ILE A 51 -1.41 -1.58 1.15
N TYR A 52 -0.74 -0.48 0.84
CA TYR A 52 -1.07 0.40 -0.28
C TYR A 52 -0.03 0.28 -1.39
N GLY A 53 -0.47 0.06 -2.62
CA GLY A 53 0.38 0.02 -3.81
C GLY A 53 0.16 1.26 -4.67
N PHE A 54 1.11 2.20 -4.67
CA PHE A 54 0.92 3.45 -5.41
C PHE A 54 1.07 3.23 -6.91
N CYS A 55 -0.04 3.39 -7.65
CA CYS A 55 -0.09 3.28 -9.10
C CYS A 55 0.24 4.61 -9.81
N GLY A 56 0.18 5.73 -9.08
CA GLY A 56 0.49 7.07 -9.58
C GLY A 56 -0.76 7.92 -9.86
N ARG A 57 -0.54 9.15 -10.35
CA ARG A 57 -1.62 10.10 -10.61
C ARG A 57 -2.34 9.76 -11.91
N PRO A 58 -3.66 9.50 -11.88
CA PRO A 58 -4.41 9.26 -13.11
C PRO A 58 -4.56 10.56 -13.91
N PRO A 59 -4.84 10.47 -15.22
CA PRO A 59 -5.32 11.61 -15.99
C PRO A 59 -6.58 12.22 -15.36
N ASP A 60 -6.69 13.55 -15.39
CA ASP A 60 -7.86 14.28 -14.89
C ASP A 60 -9.05 14.13 -15.87
N ASN A 61 -9.69 12.96 -15.81
CA ASN A 61 -10.81 12.58 -16.66
C ASN A 61 -11.82 11.76 -15.86
N ASN A 62 -12.98 12.37 -15.58
CA ASN A 62 -14.06 11.72 -14.82
C ASN A 62 -14.60 10.44 -15.49
N ASN A 63 -14.58 10.34 -16.82
CA ASN A 63 -15.02 9.12 -17.50
C ASN A 63 -14.06 7.95 -17.22
N LEU A 64 -12.77 8.24 -17.08
CA LEU A 64 -11.77 7.23 -16.72
C LEU A 64 -11.94 6.74 -15.27
N ALA A 65 -12.45 7.59 -14.38
CA ALA A 65 -12.77 7.18 -13.02
C ALA A 65 -13.84 6.07 -12.98
N PHE A 66 -14.83 6.09 -13.88
CA PHE A 66 -15.79 5.01 -14.00
C PHE A 66 -15.15 3.70 -14.46
N GLU A 67 -14.13 3.74 -15.31
CA GLU A 67 -13.39 2.53 -15.69
C GLU A 67 -12.60 1.96 -14.52
N PHE A 68 -12.03 2.80 -13.64
CA PHE A 68 -11.42 2.32 -12.40
C PHE A 68 -12.45 1.72 -11.43
N LEU A 69 -13.65 2.28 -11.35
CA LEU A 69 -14.75 1.68 -10.59
C LEU A 69 -15.21 0.36 -11.20
N ASN A 70 -15.26 0.26 -12.53
CA ASN A 70 -15.60 -0.97 -13.24
C ASN A 70 -14.55 -2.06 -13.01
N ALA A 71 -13.25 -1.71 -13.04
CA ALA A 71 -12.16 -2.64 -12.78
C ALA A 71 -12.22 -3.27 -11.37
N ASN A 72 -12.79 -2.57 -10.38
CA ASN A 72 -13.00 -3.13 -9.04
C ASN A 72 -13.89 -4.37 -9.03
N LEU A 73 -14.76 -4.57 -10.02
CA LEU A 73 -15.56 -5.79 -10.13
C LEU A 73 -14.66 -7.02 -10.33
N TRP A 74 -13.68 -6.89 -11.23
CA TRP A 74 -12.71 -7.96 -11.47
C TRP A 74 -11.80 -8.19 -10.25
N PHE A 75 -11.35 -7.12 -9.59
CA PHE A 75 -10.58 -7.26 -8.35
C PHE A 75 -11.39 -7.98 -7.27
N ALA A 76 -12.67 -7.64 -7.10
CA ALA A 76 -13.55 -8.29 -6.13
C ALA A 76 -13.74 -9.79 -6.44
N GLU A 77 -13.97 -10.15 -7.70
CA GLU A 77 -14.13 -11.54 -8.14
C GLU A 77 -12.88 -12.38 -7.84
N ASN A 78 -11.69 -11.78 -7.91
CA ASN A 78 -10.41 -12.46 -7.70
C ASN A 78 -9.86 -12.34 -6.27
N ASN A 79 -10.65 -11.82 -5.30
CA ASN A 79 -10.19 -11.50 -3.94
C ASN A 79 -8.92 -10.62 -3.92
N GLY A 80 -8.82 -9.70 -4.89
CA GLY A 80 -7.70 -8.78 -5.03
C GLY A 80 -7.81 -7.54 -4.14
N PRO A 81 -6.84 -6.61 -4.27
CA PRO A 81 -6.89 -5.31 -3.60
C PRO A 81 -8.06 -4.45 -4.09
N HIS A 82 -8.47 -3.47 -3.29
CA HIS A 82 -9.43 -2.46 -3.72
C HIS A 82 -8.71 -1.34 -4.47
N LEU A 83 -9.12 -1.06 -5.70
CA LEU A 83 -8.61 0.07 -6.47
C LEU A 83 -9.27 1.37 -5.97
N CYS A 84 -8.48 2.21 -5.31
CA CYS A 84 -8.92 3.42 -4.63
C CYS A 84 -8.28 4.67 -5.23
N TYR A 85 -8.82 5.84 -4.90
CA TYR A 85 -8.19 7.14 -5.16
C TYR A 85 -7.92 7.84 -3.83
N ASP A 86 -6.68 8.24 -3.60
CA ASP A 86 -6.31 9.08 -2.44
C ASP A 86 -6.22 10.55 -2.83
N ASN A 87 -7.03 11.37 -2.18
CA ASN A 87 -7.10 12.81 -2.43
C ASN A 87 -5.80 13.55 -2.07
N ASN A 88 -5.03 13.06 -1.08
CA ASN A 88 -3.83 13.76 -0.60
C ASN A 88 -2.70 13.66 -1.62
N SER A 89 -2.42 12.46 -2.11
CA SER A 89 -1.39 12.21 -3.12
C SER A 89 -1.89 12.39 -4.55
N GLN A 90 -3.22 12.54 -4.72
CA GLN A 90 -3.93 12.55 -6.01
C GLN A 90 -3.60 11.32 -6.85
N SER A 91 -3.43 10.16 -6.20
CA SER A 91 -2.95 8.93 -6.82
C SER A 91 -3.94 7.79 -6.68
N LEU A 92 -3.91 6.87 -7.65
CA LEU A 92 -4.56 5.58 -7.54
C LEU A 92 -3.73 4.64 -6.65
N LEU A 93 -4.44 3.85 -5.84
CA LEU A 93 -3.91 2.89 -4.87
C LEU A 93 -4.54 1.51 -5.05
#